data_AF-A0A1I6D3S1-F1
#
_entry.id   AF-A0A1I6D3S1-F1
#
_cell.length_a   1.000
_cell.length_b   1.000
_cell.length_c   1.000
_cell.angle_alpha   90.00
_cell.angle_beta   90.00
_cell.angle_gamma   90.00
#
_symmetry.space_group_name_H-M   'P 1'
#
loop_
_entity.id
_entity.type
_entity.pdbx_description
1 polymer ?
#
loop_
_entity_poly.entity_id
_entity_poly.type
_entity_poly.pdbx_seq_one_letter_code
_entity_poly.pdbx_strand_id
1 'polypeptide(L)'
;MSNPAPSPLPFAEVTAETYAEAFSATCEPTETRRGVLLTGTCPRCGDRMDYLVPTGVFLGASGTSARVRPTPVMCTCNGSHEGRPDADEGCGAYWTVELTAVAS
;
A
#
# COMPACT_ATOMS: atom_id res chain seq x y z
N MET A 1 10.88 28.30 -8.68
CA MET A 1 9.54 28.50 -8.07
C MET A 1 9.27 27.27 -7.24
N SER A 2 9.36 27.36 -5.91
CA SER A 2 9.12 26.22 -5.02
C SER A 2 7.62 26.00 -4.91
N ASN A 3 7.14 24.83 -5.35
CA ASN A 3 5.76 24.41 -5.14
C ASN A 3 5.55 24.23 -3.63
N PRO A 4 4.56 24.88 -2.98
CA PRO A 4 4.26 24.59 -1.58
C PRO A 4 3.87 23.11 -1.47
N ALA A 5 4.45 22.42 -0.47
CA ALA A 5 4.04 21.06 -0.16
C ALA A 5 2.52 21.06 0.11
N PRO A 6 1.76 20.10 -0.45
CA PRO A 6 0.33 20.03 -0.20
C PRO A 6 0.07 19.93 1.31
N SER A 7 -0.89 20.71 1.81
CA SER A 7 -1.30 20.62 3.22
C SER A 7 -1.71 19.19 3.55
N PRO A 8 -1.31 18.66 4.72
CA PRO A 8 -1.67 17.31 5.11
C PRO A 8 -3.19 17.19 5.18
N LEU A 9 -3.72 16.23 4.43
CA LEU A 9 -5.15 15.91 4.42
C LEU A 9 -5.57 15.31 5.78
N PRO A 10 -6.84 15.46 6.19
CA PRO A 10 -7.38 14.76 7.35
C PRO A 10 -7.35 13.24 7.18
N PHE A 11 -7.24 12.52 8.28
CA PHE A 11 -7.43 11.06 8.29
C PHE A 11 -8.84 10.72 7.79
N ALA A 12 -8.93 9.72 6.91
CA ALA A 12 -10.21 9.17 6.50
C ALA A 12 -10.03 7.76 5.95
N GLU A 13 -10.86 6.83 6.41
CA GLU A 13 -10.93 5.48 5.86
C GLU A 13 -11.64 5.50 4.51
N VAL A 14 -10.88 5.54 3.42
CA VAL A 14 -11.44 5.74 2.07
C VAL A 14 -10.72 4.89 1.02
N THR A 15 -11.46 4.54 -0.02
CA THR A 15 -10.93 3.89 -1.23
C THR A 15 -11.49 4.55 -2.48
N ALA A 16 -10.78 4.41 -3.60
CA ALA A 16 -11.23 4.84 -4.92
C ALA A 16 -10.73 3.85 -5.98
N GLU A 17 -11.49 3.68 -7.06
CA GLU A 17 -11.17 2.73 -8.15
C GLU A 17 -9.79 3.00 -8.77
N THR A 18 -9.35 4.26 -8.76
CA THR A 18 -8.07 4.70 -9.34
C THR A 18 -6.86 4.45 -8.44
N TYR A 19 -7.05 4.13 -7.16
CA TYR A 19 -5.94 4.02 -6.21
C TYR A 19 -4.98 2.87 -6.53
N ALA A 20 -5.51 1.73 -6.97
CA ALA A 20 -4.69 0.57 -7.31
C ALA A 20 -3.76 0.87 -8.50
N GLU A 21 -4.30 1.47 -9.56
CA GLU A 21 -3.53 1.88 -10.75
C GLU A 21 -2.49 2.95 -10.38
N ALA A 22 -2.90 4.01 -9.67
CA ALA A 22 -2.02 5.10 -9.29
C ALA A 22 -0.87 4.66 -8.37
N PHE A 23 -1.15 3.77 -7.39
CA PHE A 23 -0.09 3.19 -6.56
C PHE A 23 0.85 2.32 -7.39
N SER A 24 0.31 1.44 -8.24
CA SER A 24 1.10 0.52 -9.07
C SER A 24 2.06 1.26 -10.00
N ALA A 25 1.70 2.45 -10.49
CA ALA A 25 2.56 3.28 -11.32
C ALA A 25 3.83 3.80 -10.61
N THR A 26 3.85 3.78 -9.27
CA THR A 26 4.99 4.24 -8.46
C THR A 26 5.61 3.14 -7.59
N CYS A 27 5.02 1.95 -7.59
CA CYS A 27 5.37 0.87 -6.69
C CYS A 27 6.60 0.11 -7.19
N GLU A 28 7.57 -0.04 -6.29
CA GLU A 28 8.81 -0.80 -6.47
C GLU A 28 8.75 -2.03 -5.54
N PRO A 29 8.31 -3.21 -6.05
CA PRO A 29 8.27 -4.42 -5.25
C PRO A 29 9.68 -4.98 -5.03
N THR A 30 10.02 -5.29 -3.79
CA THR A 30 11.30 -5.93 -3.41
C THR A 30 11.04 -7.22 -2.66
N GLU A 31 11.56 -8.34 -3.16
CA GLU A 31 11.50 -9.61 -2.44
C GLU A 31 12.40 -9.59 -1.20
N THR A 32 11.87 -10.09 -0.09
CA THR A 32 12.58 -10.21 1.17
C THR A 32 12.41 -11.63 1.73
N ARG A 33 13.22 -11.99 2.73
CA ARG A 33 13.05 -13.27 3.44
C ARG A 33 11.70 -13.39 4.15
N ARG A 34 10.98 -12.28 4.37
CA ARG A 34 9.72 -12.21 5.13
C ARG A 34 8.48 -12.01 4.25
N GLY A 35 8.66 -11.82 2.94
CA GLY A 35 7.57 -11.46 2.05
C GLY A 35 8.01 -10.51 0.95
N VAL A 36 7.06 -9.81 0.34
CA VAL A 36 7.32 -8.76 -0.64
C VAL A 36 7.14 -7.41 0.04
N LEU A 37 8.19 -6.59 0.05
CA LEU A 37 8.10 -5.19 0.46
C LEU A 37 7.61 -4.36 -0.73
N LEU A 38 6.47 -3.70 -0.58
CA LEU A 38 5.95 -2.75 -1.55
C LEU A 38 6.34 -1.35 -1.09
N THR A 39 7.22 -0.71 -1.84
CA THR A 39 7.59 0.68 -1.60
C THR A 39 7.01 1.54 -2.70
N GLY A 40 6.21 2.56 -2.37
CA GLY A 40 5.53 3.38 -3.36
C GLY A 40 4.96 4.67 -2.79
N THR A 41 4.20 5.39 -3.60
CA THR A 41 3.55 6.64 -3.20
C THR A 41 2.07 6.41 -2.93
N CYS A 42 1.58 6.84 -1.77
CA CYS A 42 0.15 6.78 -1.46
C CYS A 42 -0.65 7.62 -2.49
N PRO A 43 -1.64 7.04 -3.17
CA PRO A 43 -2.39 7.75 -4.21
C PRO A 43 -3.30 8.85 -3.65
N ARG A 44 -3.53 8.89 -2.34
CA ARG A 44 -4.34 9.91 -1.67
C ARG A 44 -3.51 11.07 -1.11
N CYS A 45 -2.51 10.79 -0.28
CA CYS A 45 -1.72 11.85 0.35
C CYS A 45 -0.45 12.23 -0.41
N GLY A 46 0.01 11.40 -1.36
CA GLY A 46 1.23 11.65 -2.11
C GLY A 46 2.52 11.34 -1.33
N ASP A 47 2.43 10.90 -0.07
CA ASP A 47 3.60 10.54 0.72
C ASP A 47 4.12 9.15 0.35
N ARG A 48 5.44 8.97 0.49
CA ARG A 48 6.08 7.65 0.34
C ARG A 48 5.70 6.76 1.52
N MET A 49 5.51 5.47 1.22
CA MET A 49 5.13 4.45 2.19
C MET A 49 5.78 3.11 1.86
N ASP A 50 5.93 2.30 2.89
CA ASP A 50 6.42 0.93 2.82
C ASP A 50 5.36 -0.01 3.38
N TYR A 51 4.99 -1.04 2.62
CA TYR A 51 3.99 -2.03 3.01
C TYR A 51 4.53 -3.46 2.81
N LEU A 52 4.74 -4.18 3.92
CA LEU A 52 5.22 -5.57 3.86
C LEU A 52 4.05 -6.53 3.65
N VAL A 53 4.06 -7.23 2.52
CA VAL A 53 3.15 -8.34 2.23
C VAL A 53 3.83 -9.64 2.67
N PRO A 54 3.44 -10.25 3.80
CA PRO A 54 4.15 -11.40 4.35
C PRO A 54 4.03 -12.65 3.47
N THR A 55 5.11 -13.43 3.36
CA THR A 55 5.07 -14.77 2.75
C THR A 55 4.39 -15.76 3.69
N GLY A 56 3.06 -15.81 3.61
CA GLY A 56 2.23 -16.94 4.07
C GLY A 56 2.04 -17.11 5.58
N VAL A 57 0.91 -16.59 6.08
CA VAL A 57 -0.03 -17.38 6.89
C VAL A 57 -1.44 -16.92 6.51
N PHE A 58 -2.03 -17.52 5.47
CA PHE A 58 -3.43 -17.28 5.13
C PHE A 58 -4.22 -18.52 5.54
N LEU A 59 -5.22 -18.34 6.40
CA LEU A 59 -6.22 -19.37 6.70
C LEU A 59 -7.04 -19.62 5.42
N GLY A 60 -6.60 -20.54 4.56
CA GLY A 60 -7.46 -21.08 3.49
C GLY A 60 -6.89 -21.29 2.08
N ALA A 61 -5.59 -21.18 1.80
CA ALA A 61 -5.09 -21.40 0.43
C ALA A 61 -3.78 -22.21 0.36
N SER A 62 -3.88 -23.51 0.67
CA SER A 62 -2.91 -24.50 0.19
C SER A 62 -3.09 -24.69 -1.32
N GLY A 63 -2.17 -24.18 -2.14
CA GLY A 63 -2.24 -24.38 -3.58
C GLY A 63 -1.16 -23.66 -4.37
N THR A 64 -0.09 -24.37 -4.67
CA THR A 64 1.01 -24.00 -5.57
C THR A 64 0.48 -23.85 -7.00
N SER A 65 0.10 -22.64 -7.39
CA SER A 65 -0.02 -22.23 -8.79
C SER A 65 0.15 -20.71 -8.83
N ALA A 66 0.80 -20.20 -9.87
CA ALA A 66 1.00 -18.78 -10.14
C ALA A 66 -0.35 -18.06 -10.34
N ARG A 67 -1.08 -17.85 -9.25
CA ARG A 67 -2.36 -17.15 -9.23
C ARG A 67 -2.07 -15.70 -8.89
N VAL A 68 -2.66 -14.80 -9.67
CA VAL A 68 -2.91 -13.42 -9.27
C VAL A 68 -3.44 -13.43 -7.83
N ARG A 69 -2.74 -12.73 -6.92
CA ARG A 69 -3.12 -12.65 -5.51
C ARG A 69 -3.68 -11.25 -5.22
N PRO A 70 -5.00 -11.10 -5.05
CA PRO A 70 -5.57 -9.84 -4.57
C PRO A 70 -5.04 -9.58 -3.17
N THR A 71 -4.33 -8.48 -3.00
CA THR A 71 -3.61 -8.12 -1.79
C THR A 71 -4.11 -6.76 -1.32
N PRO A 72 -4.82 -6.68 -0.18
CA PRO A 72 -5.22 -5.40 0.38
C PRO A 72 -3.97 -4.65 0.85
N VAL A 73 -3.91 -3.37 0.52
CA VAL A 73 -2.85 -2.43 0.92
C VAL A 73 -3.52 -1.24 1.55
N MET A 74 -2.97 -0.77 2.67
CA MET A 74 -3.37 0.48 3.31
C MET A 74 -2.18 1.42 3.35
N CYS A 75 -2.46 2.71 3.35
CA CYS A 75 -1.44 3.73 3.53
C CYS A 75 -0.74 3.56 4.87
N THR A 76 0.60 3.50 4.86
CA THR A 76 1.47 3.44 6.04
C THR A 76 2.45 4.61 6.08
N CYS A 77 2.09 5.76 5.50
CA CYS A 77 2.96 6.93 5.51
C CYS A 77 3.13 7.50 6.92
N ASN A 78 4.29 8.11 7.18
CA ASN A 78 4.60 8.78 8.44
C ASN A 78 4.10 10.25 8.48
N GLY A 79 3.39 10.71 7.46
CA GLY A 79 2.79 12.05 7.41
C GLY A 79 1.82 12.29 8.57
N SER A 80 1.68 13.54 9.01
CA SER A 80 0.67 13.92 10.01
C SER A 80 -0.70 14.01 9.34
N HIS A 81 -1.73 13.45 9.97
CA HIS A 81 -3.11 13.51 9.49
C HIS A 81 -4.05 13.86 10.65
N GLU A 82 -4.79 14.95 10.51
CA GLU A 82 -5.74 15.40 11.53
C GLU A 82 -6.83 14.35 11.74
N GLY A 83 -7.14 14.03 13.00
CA GLY A 83 -8.17 13.04 13.35
C GLY A 83 -7.74 11.58 13.20
N ARG A 84 -6.45 11.30 12.96
CA ARG A 84 -5.92 9.94 12.97
C ARG A 84 -6.00 9.34 14.39
N PRO A 85 -6.56 8.13 14.57
CA PRO A 85 -6.50 7.42 15.84
C PRO A 85 -5.06 7.17 16.28
N ASP A 86 -4.78 7.24 17.59
CA ASP A 86 -3.41 7.11 18.13
C ASP A 86 -2.74 5.77 17.80
N ALA A 87 -3.53 4.72 17.52
CA ALA A 87 -3.04 3.38 17.19
C ALA A 87 -2.82 3.15 15.68
N ASP A 88 -3.23 4.10 14.83
CA ASP A 88 -3.23 3.92 13.38
C ASP A 88 -2.07 4.66 12.70
N GLU A 89 -1.65 4.12 11.56
CA GLU A 89 -0.64 4.72 10.69
C GLU A 89 -1.26 5.19 9.36
N GLY A 90 -0.57 6.08 8.67
CA GLY A 90 -0.99 6.58 7.35
C GLY A 90 -2.20 7.52 7.37
N CYS A 91 -2.78 7.75 6.20
CA CYS A 91 -3.93 8.65 6.01
C CYS A 91 -5.30 7.96 6.11
N GLY A 92 -5.33 6.63 6.25
CA GLY A 92 -6.55 5.81 6.21
C GLY A 92 -6.97 5.36 4.80
N ALA A 93 -6.26 5.76 3.74
CA ALA A 93 -6.55 5.25 2.40
C ALA A 93 -6.21 3.75 2.28
N TYR A 94 -7.07 2.99 1.61
CA TYR A 94 -6.85 1.58 1.31
C TYR A 94 -7.27 1.22 -0.12
N TRP A 95 -6.64 0.19 -0.69
CA TRP A 95 -6.92 -0.34 -2.03
C TRP A 95 -6.50 -1.83 -2.10
N THR A 96 -6.78 -2.49 -3.21
CA THR A 96 -6.34 -3.88 -3.46
C THR A 96 -5.46 -3.89 -4.71
N VAL A 97 -4.27 -4.48 -4.60
CA VAL A 97 -3.37 -4.71 -5.74
C VAL A 97 -3.34 -6.18 -6.10
N GLU A 98 -3.04 -6.45 -7.37
CA GLU A 98 -2.84 -7.80 -7.87
C GLU A 98 -1.35 -8.13 -7.90
N LEU A 99 -0.90 -9.03 -7.01
CA LEU A 99 0.47 -9.52 -7.04
C LEU A 99 0.55 -10.77 -7.91
N THR A 100 1.30 -10.67 -9.01
CA THR A 100 1.70 -11.82 -9.82
C THR A 100 3.09 -12.26 -9.40
N ALA A 101 3.27 -13.54 -9.08
CA ALA A 101 4.60 -14.08 -8.92
C ALA A 101 5.37 -13.93 -10.24
N VAL A 102 6.52 -13.27 -10.23
CA VAL A 102 7.45 -13.35 -11.36
C VAL A 102 8.01 -14.77 -11.36
N ALA A 103 7.78 -15.49 -12.46
CA ALA A 103 8.43 -16.78 -12.67
C ALA A 103 9.95 -16.54 -12.71
N SER A 104 10.66 -17.11 -11.74
CA SER A 104 12.14 -17.19 -11.77
C SER A 104 12.60 -18.07 -12.92
#